data_AF-A0A1D6QCT7-F1
#
_entry.id   AF-A0A1D6QCT7-F1
#
_cell.length_a   1.000
_cell.length_b   1.000
_cell.length_c   1.000
_cell.angle_alpha   90.00
_cell.angle_beta   90.00
_cell.angle_gamma   90.00
#
_symmetry.space_group_name_H-M   'P 1'
#
loop_
_entity.id
_entity.type
_entity.pdbx_description
1 polymer ?
#
loop_
_entity_poly.entity_id
_entity_poly.type
_entity_poly.pdbx_seq_one_letter_code
_entity_poly.pdbx_strand_id
1 'polypeptide(L)'
;MVEVVRASVSLISKQWSNAMSLFHEKFSALPNLISTHGVESSSEDEFLSLLFGTRTSPALHHFLASSLGEAGLKRIAKAVDSAGRDIRGIITEHLQPAVEIISFRLAELRGLSRWRSRFQTIGLDGNLIDGVTESIGMLVVQVERFSRVAATVVYLFQNFFAWVLKSVRILLNEPTDQVPAANSELVVIFLKFLLDKDPIKQLLEADERIECDMDTARHVEQLVVFGGFTDTQFLEKSLVNQFNELEDSLKEAFLMPFTAISSQIQCQGLLPLYPVTSSATLSSSCSPTSISFYKDEDSSHEESSYSLTDYVCLKIPDGSLNKVNCIGVIKGSGNCCTTLSMMSLSGFLLHIPDGYECVDLSLYKDNQVVLLLSETSCSDSPGKSWMVMLQIENFSFMPLSGTFPANIYSLQKLVVTILISPMFDLLVYTSFHSSSI
;
A
#
# COMPACT_ATOMS: atom_id res chain seq x y z
N MET A 1 1.21 -5.72 4.49
CA MET A 1 2.09 -6.01 5.64
C MET A 1 2.81 -4.77 6.14
N VAL A 2 3.56 -4.04 5.30
CA VAL A 2 4.19 -2.75 5.69
C VAL A 2 3.15 -1.76 6.25
N GLU A 3 1.99 -1.62 5.57
CA GLU A 3 0.86 -0.82 6.09
C GLU A 3 0.33 -1.29 7.46
N VAL A 4 0.36 -2.60 7.71
CA VAL A 4 -0.09 -3.16 8.99
C VAL A 4 0.88 -2.73 10.10
N VAL A 5 2.19 -2.84 9.86
CA VAL A 5 3.21 -2.39 10.81
C VAL A 5 3.04 -0.91 11.13
N ARG A 6 2.85 -0.06 10.10
CA ARG A 6 2.62 1.39 10.29
C ARG A 6 1.37 1.68 11.12
N ALA A 7 0.26 1.03 10.79
CA ALA A 7 -1.00 1.19 11.52
C ALA A 7 -0.89 0.71 12.98
N SER A 8 -0.21 -0.42 13.22
CA SER A 8 0.03 -0.95 14.57
C SER A 8 0.86 0.01 15.42
N VAL A 9 1.97 0.54 14.88
CA VAL A 9 2.83 1.51 15.59
C VAL A 9 2.06 2.79 15.93
N SER A 10 1.28 3.33 14.98
CA SER A 10 0.43 4.51 15.22
C SER A 10 -0.65 4.25 16.28
N LEU A 11 -1.28 3.08 16.26
CA LEU A 11 -2.30 2.72 17.25
C LEU A 11 -1.69 2.57 18.65
N ILE A 12 -0.53 1.92 18.77
CA ILE A 12 0.21 1.80 20.03
C ILE A 12 0.52 3.19 20.60
N SER A 13 1.07 4.10 19.78
CA SER A 13 1.39 5.47 20.18
C SER A 13 0.16 6.20 20.72
N LYS A 14 -0.95 6.11 19.98
CA LYS A 14 -2.21 6.74 20.37
C LYS A 14 -2.74 6.20 21.70
N GLN A 15 -2.75 4.88 21.89
CA GLN A 15 -3.26 4.27 23.13
C GLN A 15 -2.41 4.66 24.33
N TRP A 16 -1.08 4.62 24.20
CA TRP A 16 -0.18 4.98 25.28
C TRP A 16 -0.28 6.48 25.62
N SER A 17 -0.24 7.35 24.62
CA SER A 17 -0.31 8.81 24.81
C SER A 17 -1.62 9.24 25.49
N ASN A 18 -2.75 8.58 25.17
CA ASN A 18 -4.02 8.84 25.83
C ASN A 18 -3.97 8.48 27.32
N ALA A 19 -3.38 7.33 27.69
CA ALA A 19 -3.25 6.94 29.09
C ALA A 19 -2.27 7.85 29.85
N MET A 20 -1.15 8.20 29.21
CA MET A 20 -0.11 9.00 29.84
C MET A 20 -0.50 10.47 29.99
N SER A 21 -1.29 11.02 29.06
CA SER A 21 -1.86 12.36 29.22
C SER A 21 -2.74 12.48 30.47
N LEU A 22 -3.55 11.45 30.77
CA LEU A 22 -4.37 11.41 31.98
C LEU A 22 -3.51 11.29 33.25
N PHE A 23 -2.43 10.50 33.21
CA PHE A 23 -1.46 10.40 34.31
C PHE A 23 -0.82 11.76 34.58
N HIS A 24 -0.23 12.39 33.57
CA HIS A 24 0.43 13.69 33.72
C HIS A 24 -0.54 14.81 34.12
N GLU A 25 -1.76 14.84 33.57
CA GLU A 25 -2.78 15.82 33.96
C GLU A 25 -3.00 15.80 35.48
N LYS A 26 -3.11 14.61 36.07
CA LYS A 26 -3.35 14.46 37.52
C LYS A 26 -2.10 14.68 38.35
N PHE A 27 -0.95 14.16 37.91
CA PHE A 27 0.31 14.26 38.66
C PHE A 27 0.96 15.65 38.57
N SER A 28 0.63 16.46 37.56
CA SER A 28 1.11 17.85 37.43
C SER A 28 0.66 18.78 38.57
N ALA A 29 -0.37 18.41 39.33
CA ALA A 29 -0.82 19.17 40.49
C ALA A 29 0.17 19.10 41.66
N LEU A 30 0.97 18.02 41.77
CA LEU A 30 1.83 17.78 42.92
C LEU A 30 2.99 18.79 43.02
N PRO A 31 3.80 19.07 41.97
CA PRO A 31 4.84 20.09 42.04
C PRO A 31 4.33 21.48 42.47
N ASN A 32 3.16 21.88 41.98
CA ASN A 32 2.53 23.15 42.35
C ASN A 32 2.15 23.19 43.83
N LEU A 33 1.65 22.09 44.40
CA LEU A 33 1.35 21.97 45.82
C LEU A 33 2.61 22.02 46.66
N ILE A 34 3.68 21.32 46.25
CA ILE A 34 4.97 21.34 46.94
C ILE A 34 5.52 22.77 47.03
N SER A 35 5.53 23.49 45.91
CA SER A 35 5.97 24.89 45.85
C SER A 35 5.10 25.81 46.72
N THR A 36 3.78 25.62 46.72
CA THR A 36 2.84 26.42 47.52
C THR A 36 3.04 26.21 49.03
N HIS A 37 3.45 25.00 49.44
CA HIS A 37 3.76 24.67 50.82
C HIS A 37 5.20 25.05 51.24
N GLY A 38 5.99 25.68 50.36
CA GLY A 38 7.32 26.22 50.68
C GLY A 38 8.41 25.16 50.86
N VAL A 39 8.26 23.98 50.26
CA VAL A 39 9.22 22.87 50.35
C VAL A 39 10.05 22.82 49.06
N GLU A 40 11.38 22.67 49.17
CA GLU A 40 12.31 22.49 48.03
C GLU A 40 12.55 20.99 47.71
N SER A 41 11.50 20.16 47.74
CA SER A 41 11.58 18.72 47.43
C SER A 41 11.08 18.42 46.01
N SER A 42 11.61 17.38 45.38
CA SER A 42 11.02 16.86 44.14
C SER A 42 9.81 15.97 44.44
N SER A 43 8.93 15.75 43.44
CA SER A 43 7.85 14.76 43.54
C SER A 43 8.39 13.36 43.90
N GLU A 44 9.57 13.00 43.37
CA GLU A 44 10.25 11.74 43.68
C GLU A 44 10.61 11.66 45.16
N ASP A 45 11.24 12.70 45.72
CA ASP A 45 11.66 12.74 47.13
C ASP A 45 10.49 12.61 48.09
N GLU A 46 9.36 13.25 47.79
CA GLU A 46 8.13 13.18 48.58
C GLU A 46 7.55 11.77 48.61
N PHE A 47 7.48 11.10 47.46
CA PHE A 47 7.01 9.71 47.39
C PHE A 47 8.00 8.72 48.02
N LEU A 48 9.31 8.91 47.87
CA LEU A 48 10.32 8.10 48.55
C LEU A 48 10.24 8.27 50.07
N SER A 49 10.05 9.49 50.54
CA SER A 49 9.85 9.81 51.96
C SER A 49 8.63 9.07 52.53
N LEU A 50 7.52 9.06 51.78
CA LEU A 50 6.32 8.27 52.14
C LEU A 50 6.61 6.77 52.17
N LEU A 51 7.34 6.24 51.18
CA LEU A 51 7.67 4.81 51.11
C LEU A 51 8.53 4.35 52.29
N PHE A 52 9.49 5.16 52.72
CA PHE A 52 10.35 4.87 53.87
C PHE A 52 9.69 5.12 55.23
N GLY A 53 8.38 5.44 55.26
CA GLY A 53 7.61 5.58 56.49
C GLY A 53 7.85 6.89 57.24
N THR A 54 8.39 7.92 56.57
CA THR A 54 8.44 9.26 57.15
C THR A 54 7.04 9.90 57.10
N ARG A 55 6.82 10.97 57.89
CA ARG A 55 5.52 11.66 57.90
C ARG A 55 5.20 12.21 56.52
N THR A 56 4.01 11.90 56.00
CA THR A 56 3.48 12.51 54.78
C THR A 56 3.50 14.03 54.90
N SER A 57 4.15 14.71 53.96
CA SER A 57 4.17 16.17 53.94
C SER A 57 2.75 16.73 53.75
N PRO A 58 2.47 17.97 54.19
CA PRO A 58 1.16 18.59 53.96
C PRO A 58 0.77 18.65 52.48
N ALA A 59 1.75 18.90 51.59
CA ALA A 59 1.55 18.93 50.14
C ALA A 59 1.15 17.55 49.60
N LEU A 60 1.91 16.50 49.94
CA LEU A 60 1.61 15.15 49.50
C LEU A 60 0.30 14.63 50.10
N HIS A 61 -0.02 14.98 51.34
CA HIS A 61 -1.29 14.65 51.97
C HIS A 61 -2.46 15.30 51.24
N HIS A 62 -2.39 16.61 50.96
CA HIS A 62 -3.41 17.32 50.20
C HIS A 62 -3.59 16.72 48.79
N PHE A 63 -2.47 16.38 48.14
CA PHE A 63 -2.50 15.73 46.83
C PHE A 63 -3.22 14.38 46.89
N LEU A 64 -2.79 13.47 47.78
CA LEU A 64 -3.33 12.11 47.87
C LEU A 64 -4.80 12.08 48.33
N ALA A 65 -5.16 12.89 49.33
CA ALA A 65 -6.49 12.89 49.92
C ALA A 65 -7.53 13.69 49.10
N SER A 66 -7.11 14.77 48.43
CA SER A 66 -8.05 15.73 47.83
C SER A 66 -7.87 15.91 46.32
N SER A 67 -6.65 16.14 45.82
CA SER A 67 -6.45 16.42 44.39
C SER A 67 -6.53 15.16 43.50
N LEU A 68 -5.84 14.10 43.91
CA LEU A 68 -5.86 12.80 43.23
C LEU A 68 -7.05 11.97 43.71
N GLY A 69 -7.14 11.73 45.02
CA GLY A 69 -8.17 10.93 45.66
C GLY A 69 -8.21 9.47 45.18
N GLU A 70 -9.00 8.62 45.87
CA GLU A 70 -9.14 7.21 45.50
C GLU A 70 -9.76 7.04 44.10
N ALA A 71 -10.79 7.85 43.78
CA ALA A 71 -11.48 7.78 42.51
C ALA A 71 -10.60 8.20 41.32
N GLY A 72 -9.77 9.25 41.48
CA GLY A 72 -8.83 9.68 40.45
C GLY A 72 -7.74 8.64 40.23
N LEU A 73 -7.15 8.13 41.31
CA LEU A 73 -6.14 7.06 41.25
C LEU A 73 -6.66 5.80 40.54
N LYS A 74 -7.85 5.31 40.90
CA LYS A 74 -8.48 4.14 40.25
C LYS A 74 -8.75 4.39 38.77
N ARG A 75 -9.14 5.61 38.39
CA ARG A 75 -9.36 5.98 36.98
C ARG A 75 -8.07 5.91 36.17
N ILE A 76 -6.98 6.49 36.68
CA ILE A 76 -5.68 6.47 36.00
C ILE A 76 -5.14 5.04 35.91
N ALA A 77 -5.17 4.29 37.02
CA ALA A 77 -4.74 2.89 37.04
C ALA A 77 -5.48 2.05 35.99
N LYS A 78 -6.80 2.19 35.90
CA LYS A 78 -7.62 1.51 34.88
C LYS A 78 -7.24 1.94 33.46
N ALA A 79 -6.94 3.22 33.23
CA ALA A 79 -6.54 3.72 31.91
C ALA A 79 -5.19 3.13 31.47
N VAL A 80 -4.19 3.11 32.36
CA VAL A 80 -2.87 2.51 32.11
C VAL A 80 -2.98 1.01 31.89
N ASP A 81 -3.78 0.30 32.71
CA ASP A 81 -4.01 -1.14 32.54
C ASP A 81 -4.72 -1.48 31.21
N SER A 82 -5.68 -0.65 30.79
CA SER A 82 -6.37 -0.82 29.51
C SER A 82 -5.40 -0.61 28.36
N ALA A 83 -4.64 0.51 28.37
CA ALA A 83 -3.65 0.78 27.34
C ALA A 83 -2.58 -0.31 27.28
N GLY A 84 -2.08 -0.79 28.41
CA GLY A 84 -1.11 -1.89 28.45
C GLY A 84 -1.64 -3.19 27.86
N ARG A 85 -2.92 -3.51 28.08
CA ARG A 85 -3.58 -4.68 27.49
C ARG A 85 -3.75 -4.53 25.98
N ASP A 86 -4.20 -3.36 25.54
CA ASP A 86 -4.42 -3.07 24.12
C ASP A 86 -3.09 -3.08 23.36
N ILE A 87 -2.05 -2.43 23.90
CA ILE A 87 -0.69 -2.46 23.34
C ILE A 87 -0.19 -3.89 23.21
N ARG A 88 -0.30 -4.71 24.26
CA ARG A 88 0.09 -6.12 24.20
C ARG A 88 -0.67 -6.86 23.10
N GLY A 89 -1.99 -6.68 23.01
CA GLY A 89 -2.82 -7.27 21.97
C GLY A 89 -2.36 -6.87 20.57
N ILE A 90 -2.15 -5.57 20.33
CA ILE A 90 -1.66 -5.07 19.04
C ILE A 90 -0.29 -5.66 18.68
N ILE A 91 0.61 -5.78 19.66
CA ILE A 91 1.93 -6.39 19.43
C ILE A 91 1.78 -7.85 19.03
N THR A 92 1.08 -8.65 19.83
CA THR A 92 1.01 -10.11 19.66
C THR A 92 0.15 -10.54 18.48
N GLU A 93 -0.90 -9.79 18.17
CA GLU A 93 -1.89 -10.18 17.14
C GLU A 93 -1.62 -9.51 15.78
N HIS A 94 -0.88 -8.41 15.74
CA HIS A 94 -0.70 -7.63 14.50
C HIS A 94 0.76 -7.32 14.19
N LEU A 95 1.48 -6.63 15.09
CA LEU A 95 2.82 -6.13 14.80
C LEU A 95 3.83 -7.28 14.63
N GLN A 96 3.93 -8.17 15.61
CA GLN A 96 4.87 -9.29 15.60
C GLN A 96 4.61 -10.23 14.40
N PRO A 97 3.37 -10.73 14.17
CA PRO A 97 3.11 -11.55 13.00
C PRO A 97 3.41 -10.84 11.68
N ALA A 98 3.16 -9.52 11.60
CA ALA A 98 3.41 -8.79 10.38
C ALA A 98 4.89 -8.69 10.03
N VAL A 99 5.74 -8.40 11.01
CA VAL A 99 7.19 -8.32 10.84
C VAL A 99 7.77 -9.70 10.51
N GLU A 100 7.28 -10.77 11.15
CA GLU A 100 7.70 -12.15 10.85
C GLU A 100 7.35 -12.58 9.42
N ILE A 101 6.14 -12.25 8.94
CA ILE A 101 5.73 -12.55 7.57
C ILE A 101 6.59 -11.77 6.57
N ILE A 102 6.88 -10.49 6.82
CA ILE A 102 7.77 -9.70 5.97
C ILE A 102 9.17 -10.33 5.95
N SER A 103 9.71 -10.68 7.12
CA SER A 103 11.01 -11.35 7.24
C SER A 103 11.08 -12.65 6.46
N PHE A 104 10.04 -13.50 6.57
CA PHE A 104 9.93 -14.74 5.81
C PHE A 104 9.96 -14.50 4.29
N ARG A 105 9.16 -13.56 3.79
CA ARG A 105 9.11 -13.25 2.35
C ARG A 105 10.42 -12.65 1.84
N LEU A 106 11.09 -11.82 2.65
CA LEU A 106 12.40 -11.28 2.30
C LEU A 106 13.47 -12.36 2.29
N ALA A 107 13.40 -13.36 3.17
CA ALA A 107 14.31 -14.51 3.13
C ALA A 107 14.14 -15.35 1.85
N GLU A 108 12.89 -15.57 1.39
CA GLU A 108 12.62 -16.21 0.09
C GLU A 108 13.20 -15.37 -1.06
N LEU A 109 12.95 -14.06 -1.05
CA LEU A 109 13.44 -13.14 -2.07
C LEU A 109 14.97 -13.07 -2.11
N ARG A 110 15.62 -13.15 -0.95
CA ARG A 110 17.08 -13.29 -0.81
C ARG A 110 17.59 -14.59 -1.41
N GLY A 111 16.84 -15.69 -1.29
CA GLY A 111 17.14 -16.94 -1.98
C GLY A 111 17.13 -16.76 -3.50
N LEU A 112 16.12 -16.07 -4.03
CA LEU A 112 15.99 -15.79 -5.46
C LEU A 112 17.10 -14.84 -5.97
N SER A 113 17.46 -13.81 -5.21
CA SER A 113 18.50 -12.84 -5.61
C SER A 113 19.89 -13.50 -5.76
N ARG A 114 20.13 -14.62 -5.08
CA ARG A 114 21.35 -15.42 -5.25
C ARG A 114 21.41 -16.14 -6.60
N TRP A 115 20.27 -16.42 -7.24
CA TRP A 115 20.23 -17.03 -8.57
C TRP A 115 20.37 -15.96 -9.68
N ARG A 116 21.55 -15.34 -9.72
CA ARG A 116 21.86 -14.19 -10.59
C ARG A 116 21.55 -14.44 -12.07
N SER A 117 21.83 -15.63 -12.59
CA SER A 117 21.58 -15.94 -14.01
C SER A 117 20.11 -15.84 -14.42
N ARG A 118 19.16 -15.91 -13.48
CA ARG A 118 17.72 -15.79 -13.73
C ARG A 118 17.16 -14.44 -13.31
N PHE A 119 17.58 -13.93 -12.14
CA PHE A 119 16.89 -12.80 -11.51
C PHE A 119 17.66 -11.48 -11.58
N GLN A 120 18.96 -11.51 -11.88
CA GLN A 120 19.72 -10.27 -12.04
C GLN A 120 19.25 -9.49 -13.28
N THR A 121 18.85 -10.18 -14.34
CA THR A 121 18.34 -9.56 -15.59
C THR A 121 17.03 -8.80 -15.35
N ILE A 122 16.21 -9.22 -14.40
CA ILE A 122 14.98 -8.49 -14.02
C ILE A 122 15.23 -7.46 -12.92
N GLY A 123 16.49 -7.13 -12.60
CA GLY A 123 16.85 -6.10 -11.63
C GLY A 123 16.78 -6.51 -10.16
N LEU A 124 16.73 -7.81 -9.84
CA LEU A 124 16.80 -8.25 -8.45
C LEU A 124 18.25 -8.21 -7.95
N ASP A 125 18.64 -7.10 -7.32
CA ASP A 125 20.00 -6.89 -6.80
C ASP A 125 20.24 -7.63 -5.47
N GLY A 126 21.28 -8.47 -5.42
CA GLY A 126 21.60 -9.26 -4.24
C GLY A 126 22.00 -8.42 -3.01
N ASN A 127 22.75 -7.35 -3.19
CA ASN A 127 23.26 -6.53 -2.10
C ASN A 127 22.15 -5.69 -1.46
N LEU A 128 21.27 -5.11 -2.29
CA LEU A 128 20.11 -4.38 -1.78
C LEU A 128 19.17 -5.30 -0.99
N ILE A 129 18.94 -6.53 -1.49
CA ILE A 129 18.11 -7.51 -0.79
C ILE A 129 18.79 -8.00 0.50
N ASP A 130 20.11 -8.15 0.52
CA ASP A 130 20.87 -8.45 1.75
C ASP A 130 20.67 -7.34 2.80
N GLY A 131 20.81 -6.06 2.41
CA GLY A 131 20.59 -4.91 3.31
C GLY A 131 19.15 -4.81 3.81
N VAL A 132 18.15 -5.04 2.95
CA VAL A 132 16.74 -5.11 3.37
C VAL A 132 16.49 -6.27 4.33
N THR A 133 17.13 -7.43 4.12
CA THR A 133 17.01 -8.60 5.00
C THR A 133 17.63 -8.33 6.38
N GLU A 134 18.73 -7.60 6.42
CA GLU A 134 19.33 -7.12 7.67
C GLU A 134 18.42 -6.12 8.39
N SER A 135 17.87 -5.14 7.67
CA SER A 135 16.96 -4.13 8.21
C SER A 135 15.69 -4.72 8.85
N ILE A 136 15.07 -5.72 8.20
CA ILE A 136 13.92 -6.41 8.80
C ILE A 136 14.33 -7.23 10.04
N GLY A 137 15.53 -7.81 10.05
CA GLY A 137 16.06 -8.53 11.21
C GLY A 137 16.24 -7.61 12.42
N MET A 138 16.78 -6.41 12.20
CA MET A 138 16.89 -5.37 13.24
C MET A 138 15.51 -4.95 13.76
N LEU A 139 14.53 -4.78 12.87
CA LEU A 139 13.15 -4.46 13.27
C LEU A 139 12.53 -5.57 14.13
N VAL A 140 12.74 -6.85 13.83
CA VAL A 140 12.27 -7.97 14.67
C VAL A 140 12.82 -7.84 16.09
N VAL A 141 14.12 -7.56 16.24
CA VAL A 141 14.74 -7.39 17.56
C VAL A 141 14.15 -6.18 18.29
N GLN A 142 13.92 -5.08 17.58
CA GLN A 142 13.32 -3.88 18.18
C GLN A 142 11.88 -4.09 18.64
N VAL A 143 11.06 -4.82 17.87
CA VAL A 143 9.69 -5.18 18.29
C VAL A 143 9.71 -6.03 19.56
N GLU A 144 10.59 -7.03 19.63
CA GLU A 144 10.72 -7.88 20.81
C GLU A 144 11.21 -7.09 22.04
N ARG A 145 12.20 -6.21 21.86
CA ARG A 145 12.66 -5.30 22.91
C ARG A 145 11.52 -4.40 23.40
N PHE A 146 10.79 -3.78 22.47
CA PHE A 146 9.65 -2.92 22.79
C PHE A 146 8.58 -3.67 23.59
N SER A 147 8.24 -4.89 23.17
CA SER A 147 7.27 -5.77 23.86
C SER A 147 7.66 -6.00 25.33
N ARG A 148 8.93 -6.35 25.58
CA ARG A 148 9.45 -6.59 26.94
C ARG A 148 9.44 -5.34 27.80
N VAL A 149 9.85 -4.20 27.24
CA VAL A 149 9.86 -2.93 27.98
C VAL A 149 8.44 -2.49 28.28
N ALA A 150 7.52 -2.55 27.31
CA ALA A 150 6.11 -2.21 27.52
C ALA A 150 5.48 -3.07 28.63
N ALA A 151 5.73 -4.38 28.63
CA ALA A 151 5.25 -5.27 29.69
C ALA A 151 5.81 -4.90 31.08
N THR A 152 7.10 -4.58 31.14
CA THR A 152 7.79 -4.19 32.39
C THR A 152 7.25 -2.87 32.92
N VAL A 153 7.08 -1.87 32.05
CA VAL A 153 6.58 -0.53 32.41
C VAL A 153 5.16 -0.64 32.97
N VAL A 154 4.26 -1.35 32.30
CA VAL A 154 2.89 -1.57 32.77
C VAL A 154 2.89 -2.27 34.14
N TYR A 155 3.76 -3.26 34.33
CA TYR A 155 3.88 -3.97 35.61
C TYR A 155 4.39 -3.07 36.76
N LEU A 156 5.32 -2.16 36.48
CA LEU A 156 5.81 -1.18 37.45
C LEU A 156 4.72 -0.15 37.81
N PHE A 157 3.94 0.32 36.84
CA PHE A 157 2.76 1.16 37.10
C PHE A 157 1.74 0.46 38.01
N GLN A 158 1.44 -0.82 37.76
CA GLN A 158 0.52 -1.59 38.60
C GLN A 158 0.98 -1.69 40.05
N ASN A 159 2.27 -1.95 40.27
CA ASN A 159 2.86 -1.98 41.62
C ASN A 159 2.77 -0.60 42.30
N PHE A 160 3.13 0.46 41.58
CA PHE A 160 3.04 1.82 42.08
C PHE A 160 1.61 2.19 42.47
N PHE A 161 0.62 1.98 41.59
CA PHE A 161 -0.76 2.33 41.90
C PHE A 161 -1.36 1.50 43.04
N ALA A 162 -1.01 0.21 43.15
CA ALA A 162 -1.41 -0.61 44.30
C ALA A 162 -0.85 -0.04 45.62
N TRP A 163 0.42 0.38 45.62
CA TRP A 163 1.05 1.01 46.78
C TRP A 163 0.44 2.38 47.12
N VAL A 164 0.24 3.25 46.14
CA VAL A 164 -0.39 4.56 46.35
C VAL A 164 -1.82 4.40 46.86
N LEU A 165 -2.58 3.43 46.33
CA LEU A 165 -3.94 3.15 46.77
C LEU A 165 -3.97 2.74 48.25
N LYS A 166 -3.05 1.87 48.65
CA LYS A 166 -2.88 1.49 50.06
C LYS A 166 -2.56 2.72 50.92
N SER A 167 -1.69 3.60 50.44
CA SER A 167 -1.29 4.82 51.15
C SER A 167 -2.48 5.79 51.31
N VAL A 168 -3.27 6.01 50.24
CA VAL A 168 -4.49 6.84 50.29
C VAL A 168 -5.48 6.30 51.32
N ARG A 169 -5.73 4.99 51.35
CA ARG A 169 -6.66 4.38 52.32
C ARG A 169 -6.17 4.51 53.76
N ILE A 170 -4.87 4.34 54.00
CA ILE A 170 -4.29 4.55 55.33
C ILE A 170 -4.51 6.00 55.78
N LEU A 171 -4.26 6.98 54.90
CA LEU A 171 -4.47 8.40 55.20
C LEU A 171 -5.94 8.73 55.50
N LEU A 172 -6.87 8.05 54.84
CA LEU A 172 -8.32 8.23 55.02
C LEU A 172 -8.92 7.37 56.15
N ASN A 173 -8.10 6.59 56.88
CA ASN A 173 -8.54 5.59 57.87
C ASN A 173 -9.55 4.56 57.32
N GLU A 174 -9.38 4.17 56.06
CA GLU A 174 -10.19 3.15 55.37
C GLU A 174 -9.54 1.75 55.42
N PRO A 175 -10.33 0.66 55.36
CA PRO A 175 -9.78 -0.69 55.42
C PRO A 175 -8.89 -1.04 54.21
N THR A 176 -7.72 -1.61 54.50
CA THR A 176 -6.70 -1.95 53.48
C THR A 176 -6.73 -3.41 53.03
N ASP A 177 -7.55 -4.26 53.63
CA ASP A 177 -7.51 -5.73 53.47
C ASP A 177 -7.75 -6.22 52.03
N GLN A 178 -8.36 -5.37 51.19
CA GLN A 178 -8.67 -5.67 49.79
C GLN A 178 -7.62 -5.13 48.79
N VAL A 179 -6.60 -4.40 49.26
CA VAL A 179 -5.59 -3.82 48.38
C VAL A 179 -4.46 -4.83 48.14
N PRO A 180 -4.09 -5.13 46.89
CA PRO A 180 -2.96 -6.01 46.59
C PRO A 180 -1.67 -5.53 47.28
N ALA A 181 -0.86 -6.49 47.74
CA ALA A 181 0.47 -6.16 48.26
C ALA A 181 1.36 -5.66 47.12
N ALA A 182 1.99 -4.49 47.32
CA ALA A 182 2.95 -3.92 46.40
C ALA A 182 4.37 -4.25 46.84
N ASN A 183 5.27 -4.52 45.90
CA ASN A 183 6.69 -4.70 46.18
C ASN A 183 7.39 -3.33 46.26
N SER A 184 7.97 -3.01 47.41
CA SER A 184 8.65 -1.74 47.65
C SER A 184 9.85 -1.50 46.73
N GLU A 185 10.60 -2.54 46.35
CA GLU A 185 11.74 -2.39 45.43
C GLU A 185 11.26 -1.93 44.04
N LEU A 186 10.14 -2.50 43.57
CA LEU A 186 9.53 -2.12 42.30
C LEU A 186 8.99 -0.69 42.34
N VAL A 187 8.46 -0.25 43.49
CA VAL A 187 8.05 1.15 43.69
C VAL A 187 9.25 2.08 43.62
N VAL A 188 10.39 1.74 44.23
CA VAL A 188 11.62 2.56 44.12
C VAL A 188 12.07 2.66 42.66
N ILE A 189 12.03 1.55 41.91
CA ILE A 189 12.37 1.53 40.47
C ILE A 189 11.40 2.44 39.70
N PHE A 190 10.11 2.34 39.95
CA PHE A 190 9.11 3.21 39.32
C PHE A 190 9.41 4.69 39.59
N LEU A 191 9.65 5.07 40.84
CA LEU A 191 9.89 6.45 41.23
C LEU A 191 11.12 7.05 40.52
N LYS A 192 12.20 6.27 40.43
CA LYS A 192 13.46 6.72 39.79
C LYS A 192 13.42 6.76 38.27
N PHE A 193 12.64 5.88 37.63
CA PHE A 193 12.76 5.62 36.20
C PHE A 193 11.49 5.86 35.39
N LEU A 194 10.33 6.01 36.02
CA LEU A 194 9.03 6.12 35.33
C LEU A 194 8.15 7.27 35.80
N LEU A 195 8.45 7.93 36.94
CA LEU A 195 7.63 9.04 37.43
C LEU A 195 7.67 10.23 36.45
N ASP A 196 8.88 10.61 36.03
CA ASP A 196 9.13 11.76 35.13
C ASP A 196 9.62 11.34 33.74
N LYS A 197 9.76 10.03 33.48
CA LYS A 197 10.28 9.48 32.22
C LYS A 197 9.28 8.54 31.58
N ASP A 198 9.19 8.57 30.26
CA ASP A 198 8.33 7.70 29.47
C ASP A 198 9.14 6.84 28.50
N PRO A 199 9.64 5.66 28.94
CA PRO A 199 10.45 4.79 28.10
C PRO A 199 9.65 4.15 26.96
N ILE A 200 8.32 4.00 27.08
CA ILE A 200 7.51 3.48 25.97
C ILE A 200 7.49 4.51 24.84
N LYS A 201 7.22 5.78 25.15
CA LYS A 201 7.26 6.85 24.15
C LYS A 201 8.65 7.02 23.56
N GLN A 202 9.69 6.96 24.39
CA GLN A 202 11.08 7.04 23.91
C GLN A 202 11.41 5.92 22.93
N LEU A 203 11.09 4.66 23.25
CA LEU A 203 11.35 3.53 22.35
C LEU A 203 10.48 3.56 21.09
N LEU A 204 9.30 4.19 21.14
CA LEU A 204 8.40 4.24 20.00
C LEU A 204 8.77 5.35 19.01
N GLU A 205 8.99 6.57 19.51
CA GLU A 205 9.02 7.80 18.70
C GLU A 205 10.19 8.75 19.01
N ALA A 206 11.22 8.35 19.77
CA ALA A 206 12.34 9.26 20.02
C ALA A 206 13.04 9.70 18.72
N ASP A 207 13.20 11.02 18.58
CA ASP A 207 14.07 11.65 17.58
C ASP A 207 15.54 11.63 18.02
N GLU A 208 15.78 11.60 19.34
CA GLU A 208 17.11 11.53 19.93
C GLU A 208 17.59 10.08 20.08
N ARG A 209 18.93 9.90 20.13
CA ARG A 209 19.54 8.59 20.37
C ARG A 209 19.13 8.04 21.73
N ILE A 210 18.63 6.81 21.73
CA ILE A 210 18.25 6.08 22.92
C ILE A 210 19.52 5.52 23.56
N GLU A 211 19.75 5.84 24.83
CA GLU A 211 20.89 5.34 25.57
C GLU A 211 20.80 3.80 25.69
N CYS A 212 21.87 3.13 25.25
CA CYS A 212 22.02 1.69 25.36
C CYS A 212 23.06 1.37 26.43
N ASP A 213 22.76 0.36 27.24
CA ASP A 213 23.70 -0.14 28.23
C ASP A 213 25.01 -0.60 27.57
N MET A 214 26.15 -0.26 28.18
CA MET A 214 27.49 -0.51 27.63
C MET A 214 27.75 -2.01 27.41
N ASP A 215 27.24 -2.87 28.31
CA ASP A 215 27.39 -4.30 28.15
C ASP A 215 26.56 -4.77 26.95
N THR A 216 25.32 -4.31 26.81
CA THR A 216 24.46 -4.63 25.67
C THR A 216 25.08 -4.19 24.35
N ALA A 217 25.61 -2.96 24.27
CA ALA A 217 26.30 -2.45 23.08
C ALA A 217 27.49 -3.33 22.70
N ARG A 218 28.31 -3.71 23.69
CA ARG A 218 29.46 -4.62 23.48
C ARG A 218 29.04 -6.01 22.99
N HIS A 219 27.92 -6.54 23.50
CA HIS A 219 27.40 -7.83 23.03
C HIS A 219 26.94 -7.73 21.56
N VAL A 220 26.28 -6.63 21.16
CA VAL A 220 25.89 -6.40 19.76
C VAL A 220 27.12 -6.33 18.85
N GLU A 221 28.16 -5.61 19.25
CA GLU A 221 29.42 -5.56 18.50
C GLU A 221 30.08 -6.95 18.34
N GLN A 222 30.01 -7.80 19.36
CA GLN A 222 30.54 -9.16 19.29
C GLN A 222 29.73 -10.04 18.33
N LEU A 223 28.41 -9.83 18.24
CA LEU A 223 27.55 -10.61 17.34
C LEU A 223 27.90 -10.38 15.87
N VAL A 224 28.48 -9.23 15.50
CA VAL A 224 28.97 -8.97 14.13
C VAL A 224 29.93 -10.07 13.66
N VAL A 225 30.84 -10.52 14.54
CA VAL A 225 31.82 -11.57 14.24
C VAL A 225 31.15 -12.92 13.97
N PHE A 226 29.96 -13.13 14.52
CA PHE A 226 29.16 -14.35 14.36
C PHE A 226 28.10 -14.24 13.23
N GLY A 227 28.19 -13.21 12.39
CA GLY A 227 27.22 -12.98 11.31
C GLY A 227 25.94 -12.27 11.77
N GLY A 228 26.01 -11.54 12.89
CA GLY A 228 25.01 -10.56 13.30
C GLY A 228 24.98 -9.32 12.40
N PHE A 229 24.16 -8.35 12.78
CA PHE A 229 23.95 -7.15 11.97
C PHE A 229 25.19 -6.25 11.92
N THR A 230 25.43 -5.62 10.78
CA THR A 230 26.49 -4.67 10.51
C THR A 230 26.26 -3.33 11.18
N ASP A 231 25.00 -2.88 11.27
CA ASP A 231 24.61 -1.71 12.07
C ASP A 231 24.50 -2.13 13.55
N THR A 232 25.48 -1.74 14.35
CA THR A 232 25.49 -2.00 15.80
C THR A 232 24.74 -0.94 16.60
N GLN A 233 24.39 0.19 15.99
CA GLN A 233 23.70 1.32 16.62
C GLN A 233 22.18 1.22 16.47
N PHE A 234 21.66 0.15 15.86
CA PHE A 234 20.22 -0.01 15.64
C PHE A 234 19.40 0.05 16.94
N LEU A 235 19.97 -0.35 18.09
CA LEU A 235 19.33 -0.23 19.41
C LEU A 235 19.24 1.21 19.94
N GLU A 236 20.02 2.14 19.40
CA GLU A 236 19.93 3.56 19.74
C GLU A 236 18.80 4.28 19.01
N LYS A 237 18.11 3.58 18.08
CA LYS A 237 16.99 4.12 17.31
C LYS A 237 15.65 3.74 17.94
N SER A 238 14.66 4.61 17.73
CA SER A 238 13.26 4.30 18.02
C SER A 238 12.68 3.30 17.02
N LEU A 239 11.58 2.64 17.39
CA LEU A 239 10.89 1.68 16.56
C LEU A 239 10.39 2.32 15.25
N VAL A 240 9.88 3.55 15.31
CA VAL A 240 9.47 4.32 14.13
C VAL A 240 10.66 4.58 13.20
N ASN A 241 11.79 5.02 13.73
CA ASN A 241 12.98 5.29 12.91
C ASN A 241 13.51 4.00 12.25
N GLN A 242 13.57 2.89 12.99
CA GLN A 242 13.98 1.61 12.42
C GLN A 242 13.03 1.11 11.34
N PHE A 243 11.72 1.34 11.51
CA PHE A 243 10.72 0.97 10.51
C PHE A 243 10.82 1.84 9.25
N ASN A 244 11.06 3.15 9.40
CA ASN A 244 11.23 4.06 8.26
C ASN A 244 12.47 3.68 7.43
N GLU A 245 13.59 3.34 8.07
CA GLU A 245 14.80 2.86 7.37
C GLU A 245 14.55 1.58 6.57
N LEU A 246 13.78 0.64 7.13
CA LEU A 246 13.34 -0.56 6.41
C LEU A 246 12.48 -0.18 5.20
N GLU A 247 11.53 0.73 5.36
CA GLU A 247 10.64 1.15 4.29
C GLU A 247 11.41 1.80 3.14
N ASP A 248 12.38 2.66 3.43
CA ASP A 248 13.20 3.31 2.40
C ASP A 248 14.12 2.31 1.70
N SER A 249 14.69 1.37 2.45
CA SER A 249 15.47 0.26 1.87
C SER A 249 14.62 -0.62 0.96
N LEU A 250 13.37 -0.91 1.33
CA LEU A 250 12.41 -1.64 0.50
C LEU A 250 12.07 -0.89 -0.79
N LYS A 251 11.85 0.43 -0.70
CA LYS A 251 11.58 1.26 -1.88
C LYS A 251 12.75 1.23 -2.86
N GLU A 252 13.98 1.36 -2.37
CA GLU A 252 15.18 1.29 -3.21
C GLU A 252 15.32 -0.09 -3.88
N ALA A 253 15.24 -1.16 -3.09
CA ALA A 253 15.36 -2.52 -3.60
C ALA A 253 14.28 -2.87 -4.64
N PHE A 254 13.04 -2.41 -4.45
CA PHE A 254 11.91 -2.71 -5.35
C PHE A 254 11.79 -1.75 -6.54
N LEU A 255 12.52 -0.63 -6.54
CA LEU A 255 12.65 0.22 -7.71
C LEU A 255 13.54 -0.42 -8.79
N MET A 256 14.52 -1.24 -8.38
CA MET A 256 15.47 -1.85 -9.32
C MET A 256 14.81 -2.74 -10.38
N PRO A 257 13.84 -3.62 -10.05
CA PRO A 257 13.12 -4.36 -11.08
C PRO A 257 12.36 -3.49 -12.08
N PHE A 258 11.75 -2.40 -11.60
CA PHE A 258 11.05 -1.47 -12.48
C PHE A 258 12.01 -0.82 -13.48
N THR A 259 13.15 -0.33 -13.02
CA THR A 259 14.16 0.31 -13.89
C THR A 259 14.79 -0.70 -14.87
N ALA A 260 15.09 -1.91 -14.41
CA ALA A 260 15.67 -2.97 -15.25
C ALA A 260 14.70 -3.42 -16.34
N ILE A 261 13.44 -3.72 -16.00
CA ILE A 261 12.44 -4.20 -16.97
C ILE A 261 12.05 -3.06 -17.92
N SER A 262 11.80 -1.85 -17.42
CA SER A 262 11.42 -0.73 -18.29
C SER A 262 12.50 -0.40 -19.33
N SER A 263 13.79 -0.53 -18.98
CA SER A 263 14.89 -0.35 -19.93
C SER A 263 14.94 -1.41 -21.04
N GLN A 264 14.30 -2.57 -20.82
CA GLN A 264 14.22 -3.67 -21.78
C GLN A 264 12.98 -3.56 -22.69
N ILE A 265 11.97 -2.77 -22.29
CA ILE A 265 10.78 -2.56 -23.10
C ILE A 265 11.13 -1.60 -24.24
N GLN A 266 11.27 -2.15 -25.44
CA GLN A 266 11.53 -1.39 -26.66
C GLN A 266 10.25 -1.29 -27.50
N CYS A 267 9.96 -0.09 -28.00
CA CYS A 267 8.90 0.09 -28.98
C CYS A 267 9.34 -0.53 -30.31
N GLN A 268 8.74 -1.67 -30.67
CA GLN A 268 9.04 -2.38 -31.92
C GLN A 268 8.35 -1.76 -33.14
N GLY A 269 7.28 -1.01 -32.94
CA GLY A 269 6.52 -0.41 -34.03
C GLY A 269 5.49 0.60 -33.55
N LEU A 270 5.24 1.59 -34.40
CA LEU A 270 4.20 2.59 -34.23
C LEU A 270 3.23 2.49 -35.41
N LEU A 271 1.95 2.31 -35.12
CA LEU A 271 0.89 2.30 -36.14
C LEU A 271 0.09 3.61 -36.05
N PRO A 272 0.40 4.63 -36.87
CA PRO A 272 -0.44 5.81 -36.99
C PRO A 272 -1.79 5.41 -37.61
N LEU A 273 -2.89 5.67 -36.90
CA LEU A 273 -4.24 5.25 -37.30
C LEU A 273 -4.90 6.24 -38.25
N TYR A 274 -4.99 7.52 -37.85
CA TYR A 274 -5.56 8.58 -38.67
C TYR A 274 -4.97 9.95 -38.31
N PRO A 275 -4.88 10.90 -39.26
CA PRO A 275 -4.51 12.27 -38.97
C PRO A 275 -5.73 13.04 -38.45
N VAL A 276 -5.57 13.78 -37.35
CA VAL A 276 -6.62 14.69 -36.87
C VAL A 276 -6.46 16.03 -37.61
N THR A 277 -7.37 16.35 -38.52
CA THR A 277 -7.41 17.66 -39.18
C THR A 277 -8.13 18.66 -38.28
N SER A 278 -7.55 19.86 -38.10
CA SER A 278 -8.02 20.91 -37.17
C SER A 278 -9.44 21.47 -37.47
N SER A 279 -10.12 20.97 -38.49
CA SER A 279 -11.44 21.43 -38.95
C SER A 279 -12.60 20.56 -38.45
N ALA A 280 -12.34 19.39 -37.87
CA ALA A 280 -13.39 18.64 -37.17
C ALA A 280 -13.67 19.38 -35.86
N THR A 281 -14.89 19.89 -35.71
CA THR A 281 -15.40 20.35 -34.41
C THR A 281 -15.18 19.23 -33.40
N LEU A 282 -14.18 19.36 -32.53
CA LEU A 282 -13.95 18.50 -31.38
C LEU A 282 -15.10 18.72 -30.39
N SER A 283 -16.31 18.27 -30.73
CA SER A 283 -17.24 17.86 -29.69
C SER A 283 -16.51 16.80 -28.87
N SER A 284 -16.54 16.94 -27.56
CA SER A 284 -15.71 16.19 -26.61
C SER A 284 -16.07 14.70 -26.49
N SER A 285 -16.56 14.06 -27.55
CA SER A 285 -16.83 12.62 -27.56
C SER A 285 -15.53 11.88 -27.86
N CYS A 286 -14.98 11.26 -26.81
CA CYS A 286 -13.96 10.23 -26.96
C CYS A 286 -14.43 9.24 -28.03
N SER A 287 -13.68 9.09 -29.13
CA SER A 287 -14.06 8.12 -30.16
C SER A 287 -13.99 6.72 -29.56
N PRO A 288 -15.08 5.92 -29.56
CA PRO A 288 -15.09 4.62 -28.92
C PRO A 288 -13.98 3.75 -29.52
N THR A 289 -13.14 3.21 -28.63
CA THR A 289 -11.99 2.38 -28.96
C THR A 289 -11.98 1.19 -28.02
N SER A 290 -11.87 0.00 -28.58
CA SER A 290 -11.81 -1.27 -27.84
C SER A 290 -10.55 -2.03 -28.25
N ILE A 291 -9.78 -2.46 -27.25
CA ILE A 291 -8.57 -3.26 -27.43
C ILE A 291 -8.78 -4.58 -26.70
N SER A 292 -8.53 -5.69 -27.38
CA SER A 292 -8.80 -7.03 -26.88
C SER A 292 -7.79 -8.01 -27.44
N PHE A 293 -7.49 -9.08 -26.71
CA PHE A 293 -6.54 -10.10 -27.11
C PHE A 293 -7.12 -11.48 -26.86
N TYR A 294 -6.83 -12.43 -27.76
CA TYR A 294 -7.27 -13.82 -27.64
C TYR A 294 -6.11 -14.77 -27.84
N LYS A 295 -6.13 -15.84 -27.04
CA LYS A 295 -5.20 -16.95 -27.15
C LYS A 295 -5.73 -17.94 -28.17
N ASP A 296 -4.91 -18.28 -29.15
CA ASP A 296 -5.26 -19.25 -30.18
C ASP A 296 -5.26 -20.67 -29.56
N GLU A 297 -6.43 -21.30 -29.42
CA GLU A 297 -6.56 -22.64 -28.82
C GLU A 297 -6.07 -23.77 -29.76
N ASP A 298 -5.87 -23.49 -31.05
CA ASP A 298 -5.53 -24.48 -32.08
C ASP A 298 -4.03 -24.82 -32.19
N SER A 299 -3.17 -24.22 -31.36
CA SER A 299 -1.73 -24.55 -31.28
C SER A 299 -1.48 -25.86 -30.53
N SER A 300 -1.95 -26.96 -31.10
CA SER A 300 -1.48 -28.29 -30.73
C SER A 300 -0.05 -28.46 -31.26
N HIS A 301 0.87 -28.75 -30.32
CA HIS A 301 2.28 -29.11 -30.47
C HIS A 301 3.30 -27.96 -30.22
N GLU A 302 4.10 -28.20 -29.17
CA GLU A 302 5.23 -27.43 -28.63
C GLU A 302 4.89 -26.35 -27.57
N GLU A 303 5.32 -26.60 -26.33
CA GLU A 303 5.15 -25.75 -25.13
C GLU A 303 5.84 -24.36 -25.20
N SER A 304 6.21 -23.87 -26.39
CA SER A 304 7.06 -22.67 -26.53
C SER A 304 6.53 -21.55 -27.44
N SER A 305 5.40 -21.71 -28.11
CA SER A 305 4.80 -20.61 -28.91
C SER A 305 3.29 -20.51 -28.69
N TYR A 306 2.88 -19.60 -27.81
CA TYR A 306 1.49 -19.13 -27.77
C TYR A 306 1.32 -18.07 -28.86
N SER A 307 0.52 -18.33 -29.89
CA SER A 307 0.06 -17.27 -30.79
C SER A 307 -1.03 -16.46 -30.07
N LEU A 308 -0.75 -15.17 -29.85
CA LEU A 308 -1.76 -14.22 -29.41
C LEU A 308 -2.23 -13.43 -30.62
N THR A 309 -3.54 -13.26 -30.71
CA THR A 309 -4.17 -12.38 -31.69
C THR A 309 -4.73 -11.16 -30.98
N ASP A 310 -4.22 -10.00 -31.35
CA ASP A 310 -4.67 -8.71 -30.85
C ASP A 310 -5.68 -8.10 -31.82
N TYR A 311 -6.75 -7.53 -31.27
CA TYR A 311 -7.77 -6.81 -32.02
C TYR A 311 -7.93 -5.40 -31.46
N VAL A 312 -7.85 -4.41 -32.35
CA VAL A 312 -8.13 -3.01 -32.07
C VAL A 312 -9.30 -2.58 -32.93
N CYS A 313 -10.42 -2.29 -32.29
CA CYS A 313 -11.60 -1.74 -32.95
C CYS A 313 -11.73 -0.27 -32.56
N LEU A 314 -11.96 0.62 -33.52
CA LEU A 314 -12.00 2.06 -33.27
C LEU A 314 -12.98 2.77 -34.21
N LYS A 315 -13.71 3.76 -33.70
CA LYS A 315 -14.44 4.70 -34.56
C LYS A 315 -13.45 5.70 -35.14
N ILE A 316 -13.50 5.88 -36.46
CA ILE A 316 -12.67 6.83 -37.17
C ILE A 316 -13.42 8.17 -37.20
N PRO A 317 -12.80 9.27 -36.72
CA PRO A 317 -13.44 10.59 -36.76
C PRO A 317 -13.77 11.03 -38.19
N ASP A 318 -14.94 11.64 -38.34
CA ASP A 318 -15.42 12.14 -39.62
C ASP A 318 -14.43 13.17 -40.20
N GLY A 319 -14.10 13.00 -41.49
CA GLY A 319 -13.16 13.88 -42.19
C GLY A 319 -11.68 13.53 -42.06
N SER A 320 -11.29 12.56 -41.21
CA SER A 320 -9.88 12.14 -41.07
C SER A 320 -9.36 11.29 -42.23
N LEU A 321 -10.25 10.59 -42.97
CA LEU A 321 -9.93 9.74 -44.13
C LEU A 321 -10.72 10.09 -45.41
N ASN A 322 -11.30 11.30 -45.50
CA ASN A 322 -12.31 11.69 -46.48
C ASN A 322 -13.56 10.78 -46.48
N LYS A 323 -13.84 10.15 -45.33
CA LYS A 323 -15.01 9.31 -45.09
C LYS A 323 -15.70 9.76 -43.80
N VAL A 324 -16.99 9.45 -43.72
CA VAL A 324 -17.87 9.75 -42.60
C VAL A 324 -18.35 8.41 -42.02
N ASN A 325 -18.59 8.37 -40.72
CA ASN A 325 -19.25 7.28 -40.01
C ASN A 325 -18.61 5.89 -40.21
N CYS A 326 -17.28 5.82 -40.04
CA CYS A 326 -16.51 4.61 -40.27
C CYS A 326 -15.95 4.00 -38.98
N ILE A 327 -15.88 2.67 -38.92
CA ILE A 327 -15.21 1.90 -37.87
C ILE A 327 -14.04 1.14 -38.49
N GLY A 328 -12.85 1.26 -37.91
CA GLY A 328 -11.69 0.44 -38.24
C GLY A 328 -11.59 -0.76 -37.30
N VAL A 329 -11.40 -1.95 -37.86
CA VAL A 329 -11.05 -3.16 -37.12
C VAL A 329 -9.67 -3.61 -37.59
N ILE A 330 -8.73 -3.66 -36.67
CA ILE A 330 -7.33 -4.04 -36.92
C ILE A 330 -7.06 -5.31 -36.12
N LYS A 331 -6.51 -6.31 -36.78
CA LYS A 331 -6.06 -7.59 -36.26
C LYS A 331 -4.54 -7.67 -36.39
N GLY A 332 -3.84 -7.78 -35.27
CA GLY A 332 -2.42 -8.10 -35.22
C GLY A 332 -2.22 -9.53 -34.78
N SER A 333 -1.56 -10.35 -35.59
CA SER A 333 -1.06 -11.63 -35.11
C SER A 333 0.41 -11.47 -34.75
N GLY A 334 0.71 -11.55 -33.46
CA GLY A 334 2.06 -11.44 -32.93
C GLY A 334 2.58 -12.81 -32.52
N ASN A 335 3.61 -13.32 -33.21
CA ASN A 335 4.45 -14.36 -32.64
C ASN A 335 5.59 -13.64 -31.89
N CYS A 336 5.38 -13.32 -30.62
CA CYS A 336 6.27 -12.46 -29.81
C CYS A 336 7.72 -12.97 -29.67
N CYS A 337 8.08 -14.13 -30.21
CA CYS A 337 9.34 -14.81 -29.95
C CYS A 337 10.48 -14.50 -30.92
N THR A 338 10.29 -13.71 -31.98
CA THR A 338 11.42 -13.41 -32.91
C THR A 338 11.51 -11.93 -33.27
N THR A 339 12.71 -11.38 -33.11
CA THR A 339 13.13 -10.00 -33.48
C THR A 339 12.95 -9.66 -34.97
N LEU A 340 12.55 -10.63 -35.78
CA LEU A 340 12.40 -10.54 -37.24
C LEU A 340 10.95 -10.63 -37.71
N SER A 341 10.01 -11.02 -36.85
CA SER A 341 8.60 -11.08 -37.20
C SER A 341 7.97 -9.72 -36.90
N MET A 342 7.98 -8.81 -37.88
CA MET A 342 6.99 -7.73 -37.89
C MET A 342 5.62 -8.36 -37.59
N MET A 343 4.87 -7.81 -36.61
CA MET A 343 3.47 -8.16 -36.43
C MET A 343 2.80 -8.10 -37.81
N SER A 344 2.26 -9.21 -38.30
CA SER A 344 1.41 -9.17 -39.48
C SER A 344 0.11 -8.50 -39.06
N LEU A 345 0.12 -7.18 -39.21
CA LEU A 345 -1.06 -6.35 -39.01
C LEU A 345 -1.94 -6.50 -40.22
N SER A 346 -3.22 -6.67 -39.98
CA SER A 346 -4.24 -6.70 -41.00
C SER A 346 -5.48 -5.97 -40.50
N GLY A 347 -6.33 -5.47 -41.38
CA GLY A 347 -7.53 -4.77 -40.94
C GLY A 347 -8.52 -4.54 -42.05
N PHE A 348 -9.69 -4.04 -41.67
CA PHE A 348 -10.74 -3.62 -42.58
C PHE A 348 -11.49 -2.40 -42.03
N LEU A 349 -12.24 -1.73 -42.90
CA LEU A 349 -13.07 -0.59 -42.55
C LEU A 349 -14.54 -0.90 -42.79
N LEU A 350 -15.37 -0.67 -41.78
CA LEU A 350 -16.81 -0.73 -41.84
C LEU A 350 -17.38 0.67 -41.99
N HIS A 351 -18.30 0.86 -42.94
CA HIS A 351 -19.10 2.07 -43.05
C HIS A 351 -20.49 1.82 -42.48
N ILE A 352 -20.88 2.67 -41.54
CA ILE A 352 -22.21 2.65 -40.94
C ILE A 352 -23.15 3.46 -41.85
N PRO A 353 -24.36 2.96 -42.15
CA PRO A 353 -25.37 3.69 -42.92
C PRO A 353 -25.61 5.12 -42.46
N ASP A 354 -25.94 5.97 -43.44
CA ASP A 354 -26.47 7.30 -43.18
C ASP A 354 -27.75 7.20 -42.34
N GLY A 355 -27.88 8.02 -41.30
CA GLY A 355 -29.02 7.98 -40.37
C GLY A 355 -28.75 7.22 -39.06
N TYR A 356 -27.57 6.60 -38.91
CA TYR A 356 -27.16 5.89 -37.71
C TYR A 356 -25.79 6.38 -37.25
N GLU A 357 -25.52 6.36 -35.95
CA GLU A 357 -24.22 6.69 -35.39
C GLU A 357 -23.74 5.56 -34.47
N CYS A 358 -22.45 5.18 -34.56
CA CYS A 358 -21.85 4.31 -33.55
C CYS A 358 -21.54 5.09 -32.27
N VAL A 359 -22.22 4.68 -31.20
CA VAL A 359 -22.06 5.20 -29.84
C VAL A 359 -20.94 4.46 -29.12
N ASP A 360 -20.91 3.14 -29.26
CA ASP A 360 -19.92 2.28 -28.63
C ASP A 360 -19.66 1.03 -29.47
N LEU A 361 -18.52 0.39 -29.23
CA LEU A 361 -18.12 -0.84 -29.90
C LEU A 361 -17.24 -1.66 -28.98
N SER A 362 -17.41 -2.98 -29.02
CA SER A 362 -16.55 -3.91 -28.30
C SER A 362 -16.37 -5.18 -29.10
N LEU A 363 -15.20 -5.81 -28.98
CA LEU A 363 -15.07 -7.21 -29.37
C LEU A 363 -15.81 -8.10 -28.36
N TYR A 364 -16.41 -9.17 -28.84
CA TYR A 364 -17.14 -10.17 -28.07
C TYR A 364 -16.80 -11.56 -28.61
N LYS A 365 -16.08 -12.35 -27.82
CA LYS A 365 -15.48 -13.63 -28.26
C LYS A 365 -14.50 -13.46 -29.43
N ASP A 366 -13.87 -14.55 -29.82
CA ASP A 366 -12.68 -14.54 -30.68
C ASP A 366 -12.94 -13.96 -32.09
N ASN A 367 -14.20 -13.96 -32.55
CA ASN A 367 -14.61 -13.58 -33.91
C ASN A 367 -15.88 -12.72 -33.99
N GLN A 368 -16.31 -11.98 -32.95
CA GLN A 368 -17.51 -11.14 -33.05
C GLN A 368 -17.26 -9.71 -32.59
N VAL A 369 -17.75 -8.72 -33.34
CA VAL A 369 -17.75 -7.30 -32.93
C VAL A 369 -19.18 -6.90 -32.60
N VAL A 370 -19.40 -6.38 -31.40
CA VAL A 370 -20.67 -5.81 -30.96
C VAL A 370 -20.60 -4.30 -31.15
N LEU A 371 -21.59 -3.75 -31.85
CA LEU A 371 -21.76 -2.33 -32.10
C LEU A 371 -23.03 -1.85 -31.42
N LEU A 372 -22.95 -0.72 -30.72
CA LEU A 372 -24.10 0.03 -30.26
C LEU A 372 -24.34 1.19 -31.23
N LEU A 373 -25.43 1.12 -31.98
CA LEU A 373 -25.83 2.12 -32.95
C LEU A 373 -27.03 2.92 -32.45
N SER A 374 -27.03 4.23 -32.62
CA SER A 374 -28.19 5.10 -32.35
C SER A 374 -28.69 5.76 -33.63
N GLU A 375 -29.99 5.94 -33.76
CA GLU A 375 -30.59 6.68 -34.87
C GLU A 375 -30.25 8.17 -34.74
N THR A 376 -29.69 8.77 -35.79
CA THR A 376 -29.45 10.21 -35.86
C THR A 376 -30.75 10.89 -36.31
N SER A 377 -31.78 10.93 -35.46
CA SER A 377 -33.06 11.54 -35.81
C SER A 377 -33.01 13.07 -35.66
N CYS A 378 -33.51 13.79 -36.67
CA CYS A 378 -33.63 15.24 -36.70
C CYS A 378 -34.91 15.77 -35.99
N SER A 379 -35.52 14.99 -35.08
CA SER A 379 -36.78 15.33 -34.40
C SER A 379 -36.88 14.76 -32.98
N ASP A 380 -37.69 15.42 -32.14
CA ASP A 380 -37.90 15.24 -30.68
C ASP A 380 -38.42 13.86 -30.20
N SER A 381 -38.33 12.79 -30.99
CA SER A 381 -38.59 11.43 -30.51
C SER A 381 -37.33 10.80 -29.91
N PRO A 382 -37.43 9.97 -28.85
CA PRO A 382 -36.26 9.22 -28.36
C PRO A 382 -35.76 8.31 -29.49
N GLY A 383 -34.57 8.63 -30.01
CA GLY A 383 -33.94 7.87 -31.09
C GLY A 383 -33.82 6.39 -30.71
N LYS A 384 -34.11 5.49 -31.65
CA LYS A 384 -33.96 4.06 -31.40
C LYS A 384 -32.47 3.71 -31.32
N SER A 385 -32.15 2.76 -30.44
CA SER A 385 -30.80 2.21 -30.31
C SER A 385 -30.82 0.73 -30.66
N TRP A 386 -29.79 0.27 -31.37
CA TRP A 386 -29.62 -1.11 -31.79
C TRP A 386 -28.30 -1.65 -31.30
N MET A 387 -28.32 -2.87 -30.78
CA MET A 387 -27.11 -3.65 -30.56
C MET A 387 -26.95 -4.61 -31.74
N VAL A 388 -25.86 -4.45 -32.49
CA VAL A 388 -25.56 -5.22 -33.69
C VAL A 388 -24.35 -6.10 -33.43
N MET A 389 -24.46 -7.40 -33.69
CA MET A 389 -23.32 -8.33 -33.62
C MET A 389 -22.86 -8.68 -35.03
N LEU A 390 -21.60 -8.41 -35.33
CA LEU A 390 -20.94 -8.71 -36.60
C LEU A 390 -20.00 -9.90 -36.43
N GLN A 391 -20.14 -10.92 -37.30
CA GLN A 391 -19.17 -12.02 -37.37
C GLN A 391 -17.97 -11.58 -38.21
N ILE A 392 -16.78 -11.60 -37.61
CA ILE A 392 -15.53 -11.13 -38.20
C ILE A 392 -15.09 -12.01 -39.38
N GLU A 393 -15.44 -13.30 -39.38
CA GLU A 393 -15.17 -14.26 -40.46
C GLU A 393 -15.78 -13.86 -41.80
N ASN A 394 -16.82 -13.03 -41.79
CA ASN A 394 -17.48 -12.55 -43.00
C ASN A 394 -16.70 -11.42 -43.70
N PHE A 395 -15.60 -10.95 -43.11
CA PHE A 395 -14.81 -9.83 -43.62
C PHE A 395 -13.40 -10.28 -44.03
N SER A 396 -12.90 -9.74 -45.15
CA SER A 396 -11.53 -9.99 -45.59
C SER A 396 -10.56 -9.02 -44.93
N PHE A 397 -9.67 -9.54 -44.09
CA PHE A 397 -8.57 -8.76 -43.52
C PHE A 397 -7.52 -8.47 -44.58
N MET A 398 -7.20 -7.19 -44.78
CA MET A 398 -6.12 -6.78 -45.65
C MET A 398 -4.83 -6.50 -44.88
N PRO A 399 -3.66 -6.91 -45.39
CA PRO A 399 -2.39 -6.63 -44.73
C PRO A 399 -2.12 -5.13 -44.69
N LEU A 400 -1.73 -4.64 -43.51
CA LEU A 400 -1.30 -3.27 -43.27
C LEU A 400 0.22 -3.22 -43.33
N SER A 401 0.79 -2.33 -44.14
CA SER A 401 2.23 -2.06 -44.16
C SER A 401 2.62 -1.23 -42.94
N GLY A 402 3.81 -1.39 -42.37
CA GLY A 402 4.28 -0.50 -41.28
C GLY A 402 4.49 0.96 -41.69
N THR A 403 4.31 1.32 -42.96
CA THR A 403 4.61 2.65 -43.51
C THR A 403 3.35 3.47 -43.79
N PHE A 404 3.22 4.61 -43.10
CA PHE A 404 2.30 5.69 -43.50
C PHE A 404 2.89 6.47 -44.69
N PRO A 405 2.13 6.85 -45.74
CA PRO A 405 0.67 6.87 -45.91
C PRO A 405 0.08 5.69 -46.70
N ALA A 406 0.86 4.66 -47.05
CA ALA A 406 0.41 3.55 -47.90
C ALA A 406 -0.83 2.81 -47.34
N ASN A 407 -0.95 2.72 -46.01
CA ASN A 407 -2.11 2.12 -45.34
C ASN A 407 -3.41 2.87 -45.56
N ILE A 408 -3.37 4.21 -45.66
CA ILE A 408 -4.58 5.01 -45.91
C ILE A 408 -5.14 4.64 -47.27
N TYR A 409 -4.29 4.57 -48.31
CA TYR A 409 -4.71 4.22 -49.66
C TYR A 409 -5.25 2.78 -49.76
N SER A 410 -4.68 1.84 -49.00
CA SER A 410 -5.15 0.45 -48.94
C SER A 410 -6.48 0.30 -48.19
N LEU A 411 -6.63 0.94 -47.03
CA LEU A 411 -7.89 0.97 -46.26
C LEU A 411 -8.98 1.78 -46.95
N GLN A 412 -8.62 2.76 -47.78
CA GLN A 412 -9.58 3.50 -48.60
C GLN A 412 -10.29 2.61 -49.64
N LYS A 413 -9.59 1.59 -50.17
CA LYS A 413 -10.12 0.67 -51.20
C LYS A 413 -11.12 -0.37 -50.69
N LEU A 414 -11.18 -0.64 -49.39
CA LEU A 414 -12.12 -1.59 -48.77
C LEU A 414 -13.03 -0.87 -47.78
N VAL A 415 -14.13 -0.34 -48.29
CA VAL A 415 -15.29 0.00 -47.47
C VAL A 415 -16.25 -1.16 -47.57
N VAL A 416 -16.53 -1.82 -46.45
CA VAL A 416 -17.67 -2.72 -46.35
C VAL A 416 -18.82 -1.93 -45.74
N THR A 417 -19.89 -1.75 -46.50
CA THR A 417 -21.07 -1.01 -46.05
C THR A 417 -22.00 -1.97 -45.30
N ILE A 418 -22.33 -1.66 -44.06
CA ILE A 418 -23.34 -2.39 -43.29
C ILE A 418 -24.72 -1.99 -43.84
N LEU A 419 -25.66 -2.92 -44.03
CA LEU A 419 -27.06 -2.62 -44.32
C LEU A 419 -27.92 -3.13 -43.18
N ILE A 420 -28.77 -2.25 -42.61
CA ILE A 420 -29.68 -2.58 -41.51
C ILE A 420 -31.08 -2.76 -42.11
N SER A 421 -31.58 -4.00 -42.14
CA SER A 421 -32.95 -4.31 -42.58
C SER A 421 -33.94 -4.25 -41.39
N PRO A 422 -35.12 -3.64 -41.52
CA PRO A 422 -36.14 -3.57 -40.47
C PRO A 422 -36.84 -4.92 -40.19
N MET A 423 -36.52 -5.96 -40.98
CA MET A 423 -37.03 -7.30 -40.82
C MET A 423 -35.82 -8.20 -40.57
N PHE A 424 -35.67 -8.65 -39.32
CA PHE A 424 -34.59 -9.49 -38.77
C PHE A 424 -33.79 -10.26 -39.83
N ASP A 425 -32.70 -9.66 -40.33
CA ASP A 425 -31.51 -10.32 -40.87
C ASP A 425 -30.53 -9.25 -41.40
N LEU A 426 -29.29 -9.29 -40.91
CA LEU A 426 -28.21 -8.40 -41.33
C LEU A 426 -27.64 -8.91 -42.66
N LEU A 427 -27.92 -8.23 -43.78
CA LEU A 427 -27.34 -8.57 -45.08
C LEU A 427 -26.07 -7.73 -45.30
N VAL A 428 -24.90 -8.35 -45.16
CA VAL A 428 -23.61 -7.72 -45.49
C VAL A 428 -23.33 -7.94 -46.97
N TYR A 429 -23.26 -6.86 -47.76
CA TYR A 429 -22.80 -6.90 -49.16
C TYR A 429 -21.38 -6.33 -49.26
N THR A 430 -20.47 -7.09 -49.86
CA THR A 430 -19.16 -6.59 -50.31
C THR A 430 -19.34 -5.91 -51.67
N SER A 431 -19.15 -4.59 -51.74
CA SER A 431 -19.08 -3.89 -53.03
C SER A 431 -17.61 -3.74 -53.45
N PHE A 432 -17.20 -4.43 -54.52
CA PHE A 432 -15.92 -4.16 -55.17
C PHE A 432 -16.15 -3.04 -56.20
N HIS A 433 -15.62 -1.85 -55.94
CA HIS A 433 -15.46 -0.87 -57.02
C HIS A 433 -14.18 -1.21 -57.80
N SER A 434 -14.34 -1.89 -58.93
CA SER A 434 -13.30 -1.93 -59.96
C SER A 434 -13.37 -0.65 -60.78
N SER A 435 -12.48 0.30 -60.55
CA SER A 435 -12.18 1.32 -61.55
C SER A 435 -11.16 0.73 -62.52
N SER A 436 -11.66 0.34 -63.70
CA SER A 436 -10.87 -0.04 -64.86
C SER A 436 -10.29 1.22 -65.53
N ILE A 437 -8.99 1.15 -65.84
CA ILE A 437 -8.14 2.06 -66.65
C ILE A 437 -7.62 3.31 -65.91
#